data_AF-A0A0B2Q3P4-F1
#
_entry.id   AF-A0A0B2Q3P4-F1
#
_cell.length_a   1.000
_cell.length_b   1.000
_cell.length_c   1.000
_cell.angle_alpha   90.00
_cell.angle_beta   90.00
_cell.angle_gamma   90.00
#
_symmetry.space_group_name_H-M   'P 1'
#
loop_
_entity.id
_entity.type
_entity.pdbx_description
1 polymer ?
#
loop_
_entity_poly.entity_id
_entity_poly.type
_entity_poly.pdbx_seq_one_letter_code
_entity_poly.pdbx_strand_id
1 'polypeptide(L)'
;MLKKKIIDLKQKIKVWNKDHFGDTYSRFKKIEEELNKLDEVSADRQLEDNERALRKQLQQELWEAAQTHESLLRQKARSRWIKEGDCNSRYFHLLINSRRRSNCLNGVKVDGVWKDEPTEVKEEVRRFFSKRFQEADFDRPTLDGIPFNTIDVQQNVMLVERFQEEEIRRAVWSCGSDKSPG
;
A
#
# COMPACT_ATOMS: atom_id res chain seq x y z
N MET A 1 1.54 23.15 -5.34
CA MET A 1 0.15 22.76 -4.99
C MET A 1 -0.06 21.23 -4.91
N LEU A 2 0.51 20.43 -5.82
CA LEU A 2 0.31 18.97 -5.86
C LEU A 2 0.76 18.23 -4.58
N LYS A 3 1.93 18.58 -4.02
CA LYS A 3 2.44 18.00 -2.77
C LYS A 3 1.43 18.08 -1.61
N LYS A 4 0.73 19.21 -1.49
CA LYS A 4 -0.29 19.42 -0.44
C LYS A 4 -1.52 18.54 -0.69
N LYS A 5 -1.99 18.47 -1.94
CA LYS A 5 -3.08 17.56 -2.35
C LYS A 5 -2.79 16.09 -2.04
N ILE A 6 -1.56 15.61 -2.27
CA ILE A 6 -1.15 14.21 -1.96
C ILE A 6 -1.12 13.96 -0.45
N ILE A 7 -0.65 14.91 0.34
CA ILE A 7 -0.63 14.80 1.82
C ILE A 7 -2.06 14.72 2.36
N ASP A 8 -2.96 15.57 1.87
CA ASP A 8 -4.37 15.60 2.28
C ASP A 8 -5.09 14.30 1.90
N LEU A 9 -4.85 13.80 0.68
CA LEU A 9 -5.37 12.51 0.22
C LEU A 9 -4.89 11.36 1.10
N LYS A 10 -3.59 11.33 1.44
CA LYS A 10 -3.01 10.32 2.33
C LYS A 10 -3.69 10.32 3.70
N GLN A 11 -4.02 11.48 4.26
CA GLN A 11 -4.72 11.54 5.53
C GLN A 11 -6.14 10.99 5.43
N LYS A 12 -6.89 11.37 4.38
CA LYS A 12 -8.24 10.84 4.13
C LYS A 12 -8.25 9.32 3.94
N ILE A 13 -7.31 8.78 3.17
CA ILE A 13 -7.17 7.32 2.98
C ILE A 13 -6.84 6.61 4.30
N LYS A 14 -6.02 7.20 5.17
CA LYS A 14 -5.74 6.62 6.49
C LYS A 14 -6.99 6.54 7.37
N VAL A 15 -7.80 7.59 7.39
CA VAL A 15 -9.06 7.63 8.13
C VAL A 15 -10.03 6.59 7.55
N TRP A 16 -10.23 6.59 6.24
CA TRP A 16 -11.06 5.61 5.55
C TRP A 16 -10.62 4.16 5.83
N ASN A 17 -9.31 3.87 5.79
CA ASN A 17 -8.80 2.54 6.11
C ASN A 17 -9.09 2.15 7.57
N LYS A 18 -9.00 3.11 8.51
CA LYS A 18 -9.34 2.88 9.91
C LYS A 18 -10.85 2.68 10.12
N ASP A 19 -11.69 3.39 9.37
CA ASP A 19 -13.14 3.32 9.56
C ASP A 19 -13.76 2.10 8.86
N HIS A 20 -13.27 1.74 7.66
CA HIS A 20 -13.81 0.63 6.88
C HIS A 20 -13.15 -0.73 7.17
N PHE A 21 -11.82 -0.78 7.26
CA PHE A 21 -11.11 -2.04 7.54
C PHE A 21 -10.78 -2.19 9.02
N GLY A 22 -10.65 -1.08 9.75
CA GLY A 22 -10.44 -1.07 11.19
C GLY A 22 -9.26 -1.92 11.65
N ASP A 23 -9.31 -2.29 12.93
CA ASP A 23 -8.43 -3.30 13.47
C ASP A 23 -8.99 -4.68 13.09
N THR A 24 -8.78 -5.06 11.83
CA THR A 24 -9.16 -6.36 11.24
C THR A 24 -8.68 -7.52 12.11
N TYR A 25 -7.55 -7.35 12.78
CA TYR A 25 -6.99 -8.33 13.71
C TYR A 25 -7.84 -8.45 14.98
N SER A 26 -8.28 -7.34 15.56
CA SER A 26 -9.22 -7.37 16.69
C SER A 26 -10.57 -8.01 16.34
N ARG A 27 -11.09 -7.78 15.13
CA ARG A 27 -12.33 -8.42 14.66
C ARG A 27 -12.13 -9.92 14.47
N PHE A 28 -11.02 -10.32 13.87
CA PHE A 28 -10.63 -11.73 13.72
C PHE A 28 -10.56 -12.44 15.08
N LYS A 29 -9.86 -11.82 16.05
CA LYS A 29 -9.72 -12.35 17.40
C LYS A 29 -11.06 -12.50 18.12
N LYS A 30 -11.97 -11.53 17.98
CA LYS A 30 -13.32 -11.62 18.54
C LYS A 30 -14.12 -12.77 17.93
N ILE A 31 -14.06 -12.95 16.61
CA ILE A 31 -14.74 -14.05 15.93
C ILE A 31 -14.18 -15.41 16.40
N GLU A 32 -12.86 -15.50 16.57
CA GLU A 32 -12.19 -16.69 17.10
C GLU A 32 -12.58 -16.98 18.56
N GLU A 33 -12.63 -15.96 19.42
CA GLU A 33 -13.09 -16.08 20.81
C GLU A 33 -14.55 -16.54 20.90
N GLU A 34 -15.46 -15.99 20.08
CA GLU A 34 -16.87 -16.41 20.05
C GLU A 34 -17.06 -17.82 19.49
N LEU A 35 -16.27 -18.22 18.47
CA LEU A 35 -16.29 -19.60 17.97
C LEU A 35 -15.79 -20.59 19.02
N ASN A 36 -14.71 -20.26 19.75
CA ASN A 36 -14.19 -21.11 20.82
C ASN A 36 -15.23 -21.31 21.95
N LYS A 37 -15.96 -20.26 22.34
CA LYS A 37 -17.06 -20.38 23.32
C LYS A 37 -18.17 -21.32 22.82
N LEU A 38 -18.55 -21.21 21.55
CA LEU A 38 -19.56 -22.11 20.97
C LEU A 38 -19.05 -23.55 20.86
N ASP A 39 -17.75 -23.76 20.64
CA ASP A 39 -17.14 -25.08 20.63
C ASP A 39 -17.10 -25.70 22.04
N GLU A 40 -16.78 -24.93 23.07
CA GLU A 40 -16.85 -25.34 24.48
C GLU A 40 -18.28 -25.74 24.87
N VAL A 41 -19.28 -24.91 24.55
CA VAL A 41 -20.69 -25.23 24.80
C VAL A 41 -21.13 -26.48 24.05
N SER A 42 -20.62 -26.69 22.82
CA SER A 42 -20.93 -27.89 22.02
C SER A 42 -20.31 -29.17 22.56
N ALA A 43 -19.23 -29.07 23.34
CA ALA A 43 -18.60 -30.19 24.01
C ALA A 43 -19.40 -30.64 25.24
N ASP A 44 -20.03 -29.70 25.94
CA ASP A 44 -20.84 -29.97 27.14
C ASP A 44 -22.31 -30.30 26.82
N ARG A 45 -22.91 -29.67 25.81
CA ARG A 45 -24.31 -29.90 25.41
C ARG A 45 -24.52 -29.75 23.90
N GLN A 46 -25.65 -30.27 23.41
CA GLN A 46 -26.06 -29.94 22.05
C GLN A 46 -26.40 -28.45 21.91
N LEU A 47 -25.89 -27.84 20.84
CA LEU A 47 -26.22 -26.47 20.47
C LEU A 47 -27.68 -26.36 20.03
N GLU A 48 -28.33 -25.29 20.47
CA GLU A 48 -29.66 -24.89 20.01
C GLU A 48 -29.61 -24.38 18.56
N ASP A 49 -30.75 -24.33 17.87
CA ASP A 49 -30.82 -23.96 16.45
C ASP A 49 -30.32 -22.53 16.17
N ASN A 50 -30.56 -21.60 17.09
CA ASN A 50 -30.02 -20.23 17.09
C ASN A 50 -28.48 -20.21 17.18
N GLU A 51 -27.89 -21.01 18.07
CA GLU A 51 -26.44 -21.13 18.27
C GLU A 51 -25.76 -21.80 17.07
N ARG A 52 -26.41 -22.79 16.46
CA ARG A 52 -25.95 -23.42 15.21
C ARG A 52 -25.96 -22.42 14.05
N ALA A 53 -27.00 -21.58 13.95
CA ALA A 53 -27.07 -20.54 12.94
C ALA A 53 -25.97 -19.48 13.14
N LEU A 54 -25.76 -19.04 14.39
CA LEU A 54 -24.70 -18.10 14.75
C LEU A 54 -23.30 -18.68 14.45
N ARG A 55 -23.05 -19.94 14.78
CA ARG A 55 -21.78 -20.63 14.46
C ARG A 55 -21.51 -20.62 12.95
N LYS A 56 -22.51 -20.94 12.13
CA LYS A 56 -22.38 -20.90 10.66
C LYS A 56 -22.07 -19.49 10.16
N GLN A 57 -22.75 -18.48 10.69
CA GLN A 57 -22.50 -17.08 10.33
C GLN A 57 -21.06 -16.66 10.69
N LEU A 58 -20.61 -16.96 11.91
CA LEU A 58 -19.24 -16.63 12.36
C LEU A 58 -18.17 -17.35 11.52
N GLN A 59 -18.40 -18.61 11.14
CA GLN A 59 -17.51 -19.34 10.24
C GLN A 59 -17.44 -18.70 8.85
N GLN A 60 -18.57 -18.25 8.31
CA GLN A 60 -18.61 -17.53 7.03
C GLN A 60 -17.83 -16.21 7.11
N GLU A 61 -18.09 -15.40 8.15
CA GLU A 61 -17.37 -14.14 8.37
C GLU A 61 -15.86 -14.35 8.53
N LEU A 62 -15.44 -15.42 9.21
CA LEU A 62 -14.04 -15.79 9.36
C LEU A 62 -13.40 -16.14 8.00
N TRP A 63 -14.10 -16.90 7.17
CA TRP A 63 -13.62 -17.29 5.85
C TRP A 63 -13.47 -16.08 4.92
N GLU A 64 -14.45 -15.19 4.90
CA GLU A 64 -14.40 -13.93 4.13
C GLU A 64 -13.25 -13.03 4.59
N ALA A 65 -13.05 -12.91 5.91
CA ALA A 65 -11.94 -12.15 6.49
C ALA A 65 -10.57 -12.75 6.11
N ALA A 66 -10.43 -14.08 6.15
CA ALA A 66 -9.21 -14.78 5.76
C ALA A 66 -8.87 -14.59 4.27
N GLN A 67 -9.86 -14.73 3.38
CA GLN A 67 -9.70 -14.48 1.94
C GLN A 67 -9.25 -13.03 1.65
N THR A 68 -9.86 -12.06 2.34
CA THR A 68 -9.50 -10.64 2.21
C THR A 68 -8.06 -10.40 2.70
N HIS A 69 -7.66 -11.01 3.81
CA HIS A 69 -6.31 -10.90 4.35
C HIS A 69 -5.26 -11.49 3.40
N GLU A 70 -5.52 -12.66 2.84
CA GLU A 70 -4.65 -13.32 1.86
C GLU A 70 -4.47 -12.46 0.61
N SER A 71 -5.57 -11.92 0.06
CA SER A 71 -5.53 -11.01 -1.09
C SER A 71 -4.66 -9.76 -0.81
N LEU A 72 -4.80 -9.17 0.38
CA LEU A 72 -4.02 -8.02 0.80
C LEU A 72 -2.52 -8.36 0.98
N LEU A 73 -2.19 -9.54 1.54
CA LEU A 73 -0.82 -10.02 1.62
C LEU A 73 -0.21 -10.26 0.23
N ARG A 74 -0.99 -10.82 -0.70
CA ARG A 74 -0.58 -11.04 -2.09
C ARG A 74 -0.25 -9.72 -2.79
N GLN A 75 -1.10 -8.71 -2.64
CA GLN A 75 -0.86 -7.37 -3.18
C GLN A 75 0.42 -6.76 -2.59
N LYS A 76 0.59 -6.79 -1.27
CA LYS A 76 1.81 -6.29 -0.60
C LYS A 76 3.08 -7.02 -1.06
N ALA A 77 2.99 -8.32 -1.27
CA ALA A 77 4.11 -9.12 -1.76
C ALA A 77 4.39 -8.94 -3.25
N ARG A 78 3.56 -8.22 -4.03
CA ARG A 78 3.55 -8.13 -5.51
C ARG A 78 3.90 -9.49 -6.18
N SER A 79 3.31 -10.58 -5.69
CA SER A 79 3.55 -11.92 -6.22
C SER A 79 2.58 -12.21 -7.36
N ARG A 80 3.10 -12.45 -8.57
CA ARG A 80 2.29 -12.77 -9.76
C ARG A 80 1.92 -14.25 -9.85
N TRP A 81 2.75 -15.11 -9.25
CA TRP A 81 2.63 -16.57 -9.33
C TRP A 81 2.13 -17.12 -8.00
N ILE A 82 0.85 -17.47 -7.98
CA ILE A 82 0.35 -18.52 -7.09
C ILE A 82 -0.39 -19.47 -8.01
N LYS A 83 0.24 -20.62 -8.25
CA LYS A 83 -0.47 -21.83 -8.65
C LYS A 83 -1.33 -22.18 -7.43
N GLU A 84 -2.63 -22.16 -7.64
CA GLU A 84 -3.70 -22.41 -6.70
C GLU A 84 -3.33 -23.49 -5.66
N GLY A 85 -3.47 -23.21 -4.36
CA GLY A 85 -3.65 -24.29 -3.39
C GLY A 85 -3.06 -24.16 -1.99
N ASP A 86 -2.23 -23.17 -1.65
CA ASP A 86 -1.68 -23.07 -0.29
C ASP A 86 -1.86 -21.66 0.29
N CYS A 87 -2.69 -21.54 1.34
CA CYS A 87 -2.95 -20.32 2.11
C CYS A 87 -1.73 -19.92 2.97
N ASN A 88 -0.53 -19.96 2.40
CA ASN A 88 0.72 -19.89 3.13
C ASN A 88 1.10 -18.43 3.43
N SER A 89 0.51 -17.86 4.47
CA SER A 89 0.85 -16.53 4.99
C SER A 89 2.35 -16.38 5.28
N ARG A 90 3.03 -17.47 5.71
CA ARG A 90 4.47 -17.48 5.98
C ARG A 90 5.29 -17.13 4.74
N TYR A 91 4.94 -17.66 3.56
CA TYR A 91 5.61 -17.33 2.30
C TYR A 91 5.51 -15.83 1.99
N PHE A 92 4.31 -15.24 2.10
CA PHE A 92 4.12 -13.81 1.88
C PHE A 92 4.87 -12.96 2.89
N HIS A 93 4.84 -13.33 4.17
CA HIS A 93 5.60 -12.63 5.20
C HIS A 93 7.11 -12.66 4.93
N LEU A 94 7.65 -13.79 4.47
CA LEU A 94 9.07 -13.89 4.08
C LEU A 94 9.40 -12.98 2.90
N LEU A 95 8.57 -12.95 1.85
CA LEU A 95 8.78 -12.05 0.71
C LEU A 95 8.66 -10.57 1.09
N ILE A 96 7.65 -10.20 1.89
CA ILE A 96 7.46 -8.83 2.37
C ILE A 96 8.66 -8.41 3.21
N ASN A 97 9.15 -9.28 4.11
CA ASN A 97 10.30 -9.00 4.95
C ASN A 97 11.60 -8.92 4.13
N SER A 98 11.79 -9.79 3.15
CA SER A 98 12.91 -9.73 2.21
C SER A 98 12.93 -8.40 1.46
N ARG A 99 11.80 -8.00 0.87
CA ARG A 99 11.68 -6.69 0.19
C ARG A 99 11.87 -5.51 1.13
N ARG A 100 11.30 -5.56 2.33
CA ARG A 100 11.53 -4.52 3.35
C ARG A 100 13.02 -4.40 3.67
N ARG A 101 13.73 -5.52 3.80
CA ARG A 101 15.17 -5.55 4.04
C ARG A 101 15.96 -4.99 2.86
N SER A 102 15.64 -5.40 1.63
CA SER A 102 16.31 -4.92 0.41
C SER A 102 16.05 -3.44 0.14
N ASN A 103 14.87 -2.94 0.47
CA ASN A 103 14.50 -1.53 0.30
C ASN A 103 14.92 -0.65 1.48
N CYS A 104 15.38 -1.25 2.59
CA CYS A 104 15.88 -0.49 3.72
C CYS A 104 17.30 -0.03 3.42
N LEU A 105 17.50 1.28 3.37
CA LEU A 105 18.84 1.86 3.29
C LEU A 105 19.47 1.80 4.70
N ASN A 106 20.05 0.65 5.04
CA ASN A 106 20.67 0.42 6.36
C ASN A 106 21.97 1.22 6.56
N GLY A 107 22.57 1.70 5.47
CA GLY A 107 23.81 2.44 5.50
C GLY A 107 24.35 2.67 4.09
N VAL A 108 25.35 3.53 4.00
CA VAL A 108 26.06 3.85 2.75
C VAL A 108 27.55 3.73 2.97
N LYS A 109 28.26 3.22 1.96
CA LYS A 109 29.72 3.17 1.96
C LYS A 109 30.27 4.43 1.30
N VAL A 110 31.00 5.24 2.06
CA VAL A 110 31.62 6.49 1.59
C VAL A 110 33.12 6.37 1.81
N ASP A 111 33.90 6.50 0.74
CA ASP A 111 35.36 6.46 0.76
C ASP A 111 35.95 5.25 1.52
N GLY A 112 35.30 4.09 1.38
CA GLY A 112 35.72 2.85 2.04
C GLY A 112 35.14 2.62 3.44
N VAL A 113 34.57 3.65 4.07
CA VAL A 113 33.98 3.59 5.42
C VAL A 113 32.48 3.33 5.33
N TRP A 114 31.98 2.39 6.13
CA TRP A 114 30.56 2.14 6.26
C TRP A 114 29.94 3.15 7.24
N LYS A 115 28.91 3.86 6.79
CA LYS A 115 28.13 4.79 7.61
C LYS A 115 26.70 4.26 7.72
N ASP A 116 26.22 4.02 8.94
CA ASP A 116 24.88 3.51 9.25
C ASP A 116 24.08 4.45 10.15
N GLU A 117 24.71 5.48 10.72
CA GLU A 117 24.04 6.52 11.50
C GLU A 117 23.02 7.30 10.63
N PRO A 118 21.72 7.32 10.98
CA PRO A 118 20.68 7.90 10.12
C PRO A 118 20.89 9.36 9.72
N THR A 119 21.54 10.15 10.57
CA THR A 119 21.86 11.56 10.27
C THR A 119 22.96 11.66 9.21
N GLU A 120 24.00 10.85 9.32
CA GLU A 120 25.11 10.80 8.36
C GLU A 120 24.65 10.24 7.00
N VAL A 121 23.90 9.15 6.99
CA VAL A 121 23.36 8.55 5.77
C VAL A 121 22.53 9.56 4.99
N LYS A 122 21.68 10.35 5.67
CA LYS A 122 20.88 11.40 5.04
C LYS A 122 21.75 12.48 4.41
N GLU A 123 22.77 12.96 5.13
CA GLU A 123 23.64 14.02 4.61
C GLU A 123 24.48 13.53 3.44
N GLU A 124 24.95 12.29 3.47
CA GLU A 124 25.71 11.71 2.35
C GLU A 124 24.83 11.49 1.12
N VAL A 125 23.61 10.99 1.29
CA VAL A 125 22.63 10.89 0.20
C VAL A 125 22.33 12.27 -0.39
N ARG A 126 22.11 13.28 0.46
CA ARG A 126 21.91 14.67 0.03
C ARG A 126 23.10 15.15 -0.79
N ARG A 127 24.31 15.04 -0.24
CA ARG A 127 25.56 15.49 -0.87
C ARG A 127 25.80 14.81 -2.21
N PHE A 128 25.63 13.49 -2.27
CA PHE A 128 25.80 12.70 -3.48
C PHE A 128 24.88 13.20 -4.60
N PHE A 129 23.58 13.33 -4.33
CA PHE A 129 22.64 13.80 -5.34
C PHE A 129 22.80 15.28 -5.65
N SER A 130 23.07 16.13 -4.66
CA SER A 130 23.38 17.55 -4.87
C SER A 130 24.55 17.71 -5.82
N LYS A 131 25.66 16.98 -5.62
CA LYS A 131 26.82 17.01 -6.52
C LYS A 131 26.50 16.40 -7.90
N ARG A 132 25.78 15.28 -7.94
CA ARG A 132 25.46 14.55 -9.18
C ARG A 132 24.54 15.32 -10.12
N PHE A 133 23.64 16.13 -9.54
CA PHE A 133 22.72 17.01 -10.25
C PHE A 133 23.18 18.47 -10.24
N GLN A 134 24.40 18.74 -9.78
CA GLN A 134 25.02 20.04 -9.95
C GLN A 134 25.40 20.19 -11.42
N GLU A 135 24.81 21.17 -12.08
CA GLU A 135 25.18 21.52 -13.45
C GLU A 135 26.57 22.19 -13.43
N ALA A 136 27.47 21.76 -14.30
CA ALA A 136 28.84 22.27 -14.36
C ALA A 136 28.94 23.56 -15.21
N ASP A 137 28.04 23.71 -16.17
CA ASP A 137 27.99 24.84 -17.10
C ASP A 137 26.82 25.76 -16.77
N PHE A 138 27.12 27.04 -16.57
CA PHE A 138 26.13 28.11 -16.39
C PHE A 138 25.71 28.75 -17.72
N ASP A 139 26.44 28.49 -18.81
CA ASP A 139 26.11 29.00 -20.13
C ASP A 139 25.11 28.05 -20.83
N ARG A 140 23.92 27.99 -20.25
CA ARG A 140 22.80 27.25 -20.83
C ARG A 140 22.27 28.06 -22.01
N PRO A 141 22.25 27.51 -23.24
CA PRO A 141 21.60 28.18 -24.37
C PRO A 141 20.17 28.56 -23.97
N THR A 142 19.83 29.84 -24.04
CA THR A 142 18.44 30.23 -23.84
C THR A 142 17.64 29.67 -25.00
N LEU A 143 16.49 29.08 -24.68
CA LEU A 143 15.56 28.57 -25.68
C LEU A 143 14.76 29.71 -26.34
N ASP A 144 15.28 30.93 -26.26
CA ASP A 144 14.65 32.13 -26.79
C ASP A 144 14.56 32.03 -28.32
N GLY A 145 13.36 32.25 -28.86
CA GLY A 145 13.10 32.16 -30.30
C GLY A 145 12.85 30.75 -30.82
N ILE A 146 12.88 29.71 -29.97
CA ILE A 146 12.46 28.35 -30.36
C ILE A 146 10.94 28.23 -30.13
N PRO A 147 10.14 27.98 -31.18
CA PRO A 147 8.71 27.74 -31.00
C PRO A 147 8.52 26.37 -30.33
N PHE A 148 8.17 26.39 -29.05
CA PHE A 148 7.67 25.19 -28.37
C PHE A 148 6.20 25.00 -28.70
N ASN A 149 5.79 23.75 -28.89
CA ASN A 149 4.38 23.40 -28.81
C ASN A 149 3.91 23.67 -27.39
N THR A 150 3.23 24.80 -27.20
CA THR A 150 2.55 25.13 -25.97
C THR A 150 1.20 24.44 -25.96
N ILE A 151 0.82 23.95 -24.78
CA ILE A 151 -0.56 23.53 -24.55
C ILE A 151 -1.50 24.71 -24.82
N ASP A 152 -2.59 24.45 -25.51
CA ASP A 152 -3.57 25.49 -25.77
C ASP A 152 -4.28 25.92 -24.47
N VAL A 153 -5.00 27.03 -24.52
CA VAL A 153 -5.70 27.59 -23.35
C VAL A 153 -6.73 26.59 -22.79
N GLN A 154 -7.44 25.84 -23.63
CA GLN A 154 -8.41 24.83 -23.21
C GLN A 154 -7.72 23.63 -22.54
N GLN A 155 -6.59 23.15 -23.07
CA GLN A 155 -5.78 22.10 -22.46
C GLN A 155 -5.25 22.52 -21.09
N ASN A 156 -4.80 23.77 -20.97
CA ASN A 156 -4.33 24.30 -19.68
C ASN A 156 -5.47 24.37 -18.65
N VAL A 157 -6.65 24.84 -19.06
CA VAL A 157 -7.84 24.87 -18.19
C VAL A 157 -8.23 23.45 -17.76
N MET A 158 -8.23 22.49 -18.69
CA MET A 158 -8.55 21.08 -18.41
C MET A 158 -7.57 20.45 -17.39
N LEU A 159 -6.27 20.72 -17.52
CA LEU A 159 -5.24 20.20 -16.60
C LEU A 159 -5.34 20.73 -15.16
N VAL A 160 -5.98 21.90 -14.98
CA VAL A 160 -6.14 22.55 -13.67
C VAL A 160 -7.54 22.35 -13.10
N GLU A 161 -8.46 21.79 -13.89
CA GLU A 161 -9.83 21.50 -13.47
C GLU A 161 -9.88 20.50 -12.32
N ARG A 162 -11.01 20.48 -11.60
CA ARG A 162 -11.26 19.44 -10.60
C ARG A 162 -11.54 18.13 -11.31
N PHE A 163 -10.90 17.06 -10.82
CA PHE A 163 -11.20 15.70 -11.25
C PHE A 163 -12.70 15.41 -11.12
N GLN A 164 -13.28 14.87 -12.18
CA GLN A 164 -14.66 14.43 -12.19
C GLN A 164 -14.76 13.00 -11.63
N GLU A 165 -15.89 12.65 -11.04
CA GLU A 165 -16.11 11.30 -10.48
C GLU A 165 -15.90 10.20 -11.53
N GLU A 166 -16.36 10.44 -12.76
CA GLU A 166 -16.20 9.51 -13.88
C GLU A 166 -14.73 9.33 -14.32
N GLU A 167 -13.91 10.37 -14.19
CA GLU A 167 -12.48 10.28 -14.45
C GLU A 167 -11.77 9.46 -13.37
N ILE A 168 -12.15 9.67 -12.10
CA ILE A 168 -11.66 8.88 -10.97
C ILE A 168 -12.06 7.42 -11.15
N ARG A 169 -13.32 7.15 -11.52
CA ARG A 169 -13.82 5.78 -11.77
C ARG A 169 -13.05 5.11 -12.90
N ARG A 170 -12.90 5.76 -14.05
CA ARG A 170 -12.12 5.20 -15.17
C ARG A 170 -10.66 4.95 -14.80
N ALA A 171 -10.02 5.84 -14.04
CA ALA A 171 -8.65 5.66 -13.58
C ALA A 171 -8.50 4.49 -12.58
N VAL A 172 -9.45 4.32 -11.66
CA VAL A 172 -9.46 3.21 -10.70
C VAL A 172 -9.65 1.88 -11.41
N TRP A 173 -10.55 1.81 -12.39
CA TRP A 173 -10.82 0.58 -13.15
C TRP A 173 -9.74 0.26 -14.19
N SER A 174 -9.01 1.26 -14.69
CA SER A 174 -7.88 1.04 -15.60
C SER A 174 -6.60 0.57 -14.87
N CYS A 175 -6.51 0.81 -13.56
CA CYS A 175 -5.52 0.16 -12.71
C CYS A 175 -5.90 -1.32 -12.55
N GLY A 176 -5.23 -2.21 -13.27
CA GLY A 176 -5.48 -3.66 -13.18
C GLY A 176 -5.54 -4.17 -11.75
N SER A 177 -6.39 -5.17 -11.48
CA SER A 177 -6.71 -5.69 -10.13
C SER A 177 -5.49 -6.19 -9.33
N ASP A 178 -4.37 -6.43 -10.01
CA ASP A 178 -3.12 -6.93 -9.44
C ASP A 178 -2.03 -5.86 -9.26
N LYS A 179 -2.31 -4.58 -9.60
CA LYS A 179 -1.32 -3.50 -9.56
C LYS A 179 -1.78 -2.34 -8.68
N SER A 180 -1.00 -2.05 -7.65
CA SER A 180 -0.96 -0.69 -7.10
C SER A 180 -0.08 0.19 -8.02
N PRO A 181 -0.48 1.44 -8.32
CA PRO A 181 0.39 2.40 -8.95
C PRO A 181 1.45 2.84 -7.91
N GLY A 182 2.62 2.21 -7.97
CA GLY A 182 3.75 2.40 -7.04
C GLY A 182 4.75 1.26 -7.12
#